data_AF-A0A4Q3WYY0-F1
#
_entry.id   AF-A0A4Q3WYY0-F1
#
_cell.length_a   1.000
_cell.length_b   1.000
_cell.length_c   1.000
_cell.angle_alpha   90.00
_cell.angle_beta   90.00
_cell.angle_gamma   90.00
#
_symmetry.space_group_name_H-M   'P 1'
#
loop_
_entity.id
_entity.type
_entity.pdbx_description
1 polymer ?
#
loop_
_entity_poly.entity_id
_entity_poly.type
_entity_poly.pdbx_seq_one_letter_code
_entity_poly.pdbx_strand_id
1 'polypeptide(L)'
;MSYLVYGFIQTCTSSAEFQADLGSLVEQQLLGMREISAEDLHGFPPEHLPSDLSHTVLFEITSAKEGWGAEYLLSHLDFAPEVEIGLPLGAKARQALLISLLEAMAALPGTEKIYVTINDCNQIEEVKFVSLKDFGPVARADFTEEMPPDVLYIISNCVDSEWREETIRP
;
A
#
# COMPACT_ATOMS: atom_id res chain seq x y z
N MET A 1 10.48 -13.83 -9.17
CA MET A 1 9.47 -12.77 -9.01
C MET A 1 9.79 -12.05 -7.74
N SER A 2 9.75 -10.72 -7.79
CA SER A 2 10.02 -9.86 -6.65
C SER A 2 8.68 -9.22 -6.31
N TYR A 3 8.13 -9.55 -5.16
CA TYR A 3 6.85 -9.03 -4.73
C TYR A 3 7.07 -7.74 -3.96
N LEU A 4 6.40 -6.68 -4.42
CA LEU A 4 6.66 -5.34 -3.92
C LEU A 4 5.35 -4.64 -3.56
N VAL A 5 5.40 -3.93 -2.43
CA VAL A 5 4.34 -3.06 -1.96
C VAL A 5 4.98 -1.75 -1.54
N TYR A 6 4.80 -0.72 -2.34
CA TYR A 6 5.43 0.58 -2.11
C TYR A 6 4.57 1.72 -2.63
N GLY A 7 4.95 2.93 -2.25
CA GLY A 7 4.32 4.13 -2.74
C GLY A 7 4.60 5.30 -1.81
N PHE A 8 3.63 6.19 -1.67
CA PHE A 8 3.80 7.39 -0.88
C PHE A 8 2.50 7.89 -0.26
N ILE A 9 2.62 8.66 0.81
CA ILE A 9 1.53 9.32 1.51
C ILE A 9 1.68 10.83 1.32
N GLN A 10 0.62 11.49 0.87
CA GLN A 10 0.50 12.95 0.87
C GLN A 10 -0.14 13.40 2.19
N THR A 11 0.49 14.37 2.85
CA THR A 11 0.09 14.82 4.19
C THR A 11 -0.21 16.32 4.23
N CYS A 12 -1.21 16.73 5.00
CA CYS A 12 -1.50 18.15 5.25
C CYS A 12 -0.77 18.72 6.47
N THR A 13 -0.06 17.87 7.22
CA THR A 13 0.74 18.22 8.39
C THR A 13 2.23 18.19 8.08
N SER A 14 3.06 18.64 9.02
CA SER A 14 4.51 18.52 8.90
C SER A 14 4.91 17.04 8.78
N SER A 15 5.79 16.74 7.82
CA SER A 15 6.31 15.38 7.63
C SER A 15 6.94 14.80 8.89
N ALA A 16 7.58 15.61 9.74
CA ALA A 16 8.21 15.13 10.97
C ALA A 16 7.20 14.64 12.02
N GLU A 17 6.10 15.38 12.23
CA GLU A 17 5.03 14.98 13.16
C GLU A 17 4.32 13.73 12.63
N PHE A 18 3.99 13.75 11.33
CA PHE A 18 3.34 12.62 10.68
C PHE A 18 4.20 11.34 10.69
N GLN A 19 5.51 11.46 10.45
CA GLN A 19 6.44 10.34 10.51
C GLN A 19 6.50 9.70 11.90
N ALA A 20 6.38 10.47 12.98
CA ALA A 20 6.34 9.93 14.33
C ALA A 20 5.07 9.11 14.59
N ASP A 21 3.91 9.62 14.15
CA ASP A 21 2.63 8.92 14.26
C ASP A 21 2.61 7.65 13.39
N LEU A 22 3.11 7.74 12.15
CA LEU A 22 3.24 6.61 11.24
C LEU A 22 4.21 5.56 11.78
N GLY A 23 5.36 5.97 12.32
CA GLY A 23 6.32 5.08 12.97
C GLY A 23 5.68 4.34 14.15
N SER A 24 4.96 5.06 15.01
CA SER A 24 4.23 4.48 16.14
C SER A 24 3.15 3.49 15.70
N LEU A 25 2.45 3.79 14.59
CA LEU A 25 1.48 2.87 14.00
C LEU A 25 2.16 1.58 13.53
N VAL A 26 3.23 1.69 12.75
CA VAL A 26 3.95 0.52 12.18
C VAL A 26 4.59 -0.33 13.28
N GLU A 27 5.12 0.27 14.34
CA GLU A 27 5.72 -0.46 15.45
C GLU A 27 4.74 -1.43 16.14
N GLN A 28 3.44 -1.12 16.11
CA GLN A 28 2.37 -1.94 16.69
C GLN A 28 1.92 -3.08 15.77
N GLN A 29 2.44 -3.13 14.54
CA GLN A 29 2.05 -4.09 13.52
C GLN A 29 3.07 -5.23 13.39
N LEU A 30 2.63 -6.34 12.81
CA LEU A 30 3.49 -7.49 12.50
C LEU A 30 4.38 -7.23 11.26
N LEU A 31 3.98 -6.28 10.42
CA LEU A 31 4.65 -5.95 9.17
C LEU A 31 5.77 -4.93 9.39
N GLY A 32 6.72 -4.90 8.47
CA GLY A 32 7.73 -3.85 8.42
C GLY A 32 7.34 -2.74 7.45
N MET A 33 7.94 -1.56 7.66
CA MET A 33 7.92 -0.46 6.71
C MET A 33 9.29 0.20 6.73
N ARG A 34 9.79 0.58 5.55
CA ARG A 34 10.99 1.40 5.42
C ARG A 34 10.74 2.59 4.52
N GLU A 35 11.49 3.66 4.75
CA GLU A 35 11.52 4.82 3.87
C GLU A 35 12.31 4.46 2.60
N ILE A 36 11.81 4.94 1.45
CA ILE A 36 12.43 4.77 0.14
C ILE A 36 12.61 6.13 -0.53
N SER A 37 13.35 6.19 -1.64
CA SER A 37 13.53 7.43 -2.38
C SER A 37 12.60 7.50 -3.60
N ALA A 38 12.48 8.68 -4.23
CA ALA A 38 11.61 8.86 -5.38
C ALA A 38 12.04 8.03 -6.62
N GLU A 39 13.31 7.63 -6.69
CA GLU A 39 13.82 6.73 -7.74
C GLU A 39 13.30 5.29 -7.60
N ASP A 40 12.83 4.90 -6.40
CA ASP A 40 12.26 3.58 -6.12
C ASP A 40 10.77 3.47 -6.53
N LEU A 41 10.13 4.58 -6.93
CA LEU A 41 8.73 4.59 -7.45
C LEU A 41 8.65 4.07 -8.89
N HIS A 42 9.16 2.86 -9.11
CA HIS A 42 9.17 2.23 -10.43
C HIS A 42 7.74 1.99 -10.97
N GLY A 43 7.55 2.16 -12.28
CA GLY A 43 6.27 1.89 -12.93
C GLY A 43 5.17 2.93 -12.68
N PHE A 44 5.35 3.89 -11.75
CA PHE A 44 4.38 4.96 -11.51
C PHE A 44 4.15 5.80 -12.78
N PRO A 45 2.89 6.01 -13.20
CA PRO A 45 2.59 6.99 -14.25
C PRO A 45 3.09 8.38 -13.85
N PRO A 46 3.73 9.15 -14.75
CA PRO A 46 4.31 10.45 -14.43
C PRO A 46 3.33 11.44 -13.77
N GLU A 47 2.05 11.39 -14.14
CA GLU A 47 0.95 12.18 -13.60
C GLU A 47 0.58 11.83 -12.15
N HIS A 48 1.06 10.69 -11.64
CA HIS A 48 0.82 10.20 -10.28
C HIS A 48 2.09 10.18 -9.43
N LEU A 49 3.20 10.74 -9.92
CA LEU A 49 4.38 10.98 -9.09
C LEU A 49 4.15 12.14 -8.12
N PRO A 50 4.77 12.11 -6.93
CA PRO A 50 4.61 13.17 -5.95
C PRO A 50 5.19 14.49 -6.49
N SER A 51 4.36 15.55 -6.50
CA SER A 51 4.78 16.89 -6.95
C SER A 51 5.52 17.69 -5.87
N ASP A 52 5.31 17.35 -4.59
CA ASP A 52 5.93 18.02 -3.45
C ASP A 52 6.44 16.98 -2.44
N LEU A 53 7.76 16.82 -2.38
CA LEU A 53 8.42 15.88 -1.48
C LEU A 53 8.44 16.37 -0.02
N SER A 54 8.19 17.66 0.25
CA SER A 54 8.24 18.20 1.62
C SER A 54 7.04 17.78 2.49
N HIS A 55 5.93 17.46 1.83
CA HIS A 55 4.68 16.97 2.41
C HIS A 55 4.35 15.54 1.98
N THR A 56 5.39 14.77 1.62
CA THR A 56 5.25 13.39 1.17
C THR A 56 6.15 12.47 1.99
N VAL A 57 5.60 11.32 2.39
CA VAL A 57 6.37 10.22 2.97
C VAL A 57 6.36 9.06 1.99
N LEU A 58 7.53 8.67 1.49
CA LEU A 58 7.69 7.52 0.59
C LEU A 58 8.02 6.27 1.40
N PHE A 59 7.41 5.15 1.04
CA PHE A 59 7.53 3.92 1.83
C PHE A 59 7.53 2.65 0.97
N GLU A 60 8.09 1.60 1.54
CA GLU A 60 7.91 0.20 1.14
C GLU A 60 7.47 -0.63 2.35
N ILE A 61 6.49 -1.51 2.15
CA ILE A 61 6.00 -2.47 3.14
C ILE A 61 6.76 -3.78 2.96
N THR A 62 7.25 -4.33 4.08
CA THR A 62 7.97 -5.60 4.10
C THR A 62 7.28 -6.61 5.01
N SER A 63 7.62 -7.88 4.80
CA SER A 63 7.02 -9.00 5.53
C SER A 63 7.33 -9.01 7.04
N ALA A 64 8.35 -8.27 7.48
CA ALA A 64 8.72 -8.14 8.89
C ALA A 64 9.55 -6.87 9.10
N LYS A 65 9.68 -6.40 10.35
CA LYS A 65 10.44 -5.18 10.70
C LYS A 65 11.87 -5.12 10.14
N GLU A 66 12.56 -6.25 10.12
CA GLU A 66 13.91 -6.40 9.53
C GLU A 66 13.90 -7.26 8.25
N GLY A 67 12.71 -7.56 7.73
CA GLY A 67 12.51 -8.41 6.57
C GLY A 67 12.83 -7.71 5.26
N TRP A 68 13.14 -8.51 4.25
CA TRP A 68 13.32 -8.06 2.88
C TRP A 68 12.03 -8.35 2.11
N GLY A 69 11.49 -7.34 1.43
CA GLY A 69 10.39 -7.45 0.47
C GLY A 69 9.04 -7.91 1.04
N ALA A 70 8.05 -7.99 0.15
CA ALA A 70 6.67 -8.34 0.44
C ALA A 70 6.31 -9.77 0.00
N GLU A 71 7.30 -10.62 -0.28
CA GLU A 71 7.09 -11.95 -0.88
C GLU A 71 6.19 -12.84 -0.06
N TYR A 72 6.35 -12.84 1.25
CA TYR A 72 5.48 -13.62 2.11
C TYR A 72 4.08 -13.04 2.18
N LEU A 73 3.91 -11.72 2.06
CA LEU A 73 2.61 -11.07 2.12
C LEU A 73 1.77 -11.35 0.88
N LEU A 74 2.41 -11.34 -0.28
CA LEU A 74 1.72 -11.46 -1.57
C LEU A 74 1.69 -12.91 -2.10
N SER A 75 2.53 -13.81 -1.60
CA SER A 75 2.49 -15.22 -1.98
C SER A 75 1.16 -15.88 -1.62
N HIS A 76 0.52 -16.47 -2.63
CA HIS A 76 -0.71 -17.25 -2.52
C HIS A 76 -0.51 -18.65 -1.91
N LEU A 77 0.74 -19.04 -1.66
CA LEU A 77 1.04 -20.34 -1.06
C LEU A 77 0.81 -20.31 0.45
N ASP A 78 0.05 -21.28 0.95
CA ASP A 78 0.02 -21.54 2.39
C ASP A 78 1.36 -22.16 2.81
N PHE A 79 2.02 -21.54 3.79
CA PHE A 79 3.33 -21.99 4.26
C PHE A 79 3.19 -23.09 5.31
N ALA A 80 4.20 -23.95 5.42
CA ALA A 80 4.16 -25.15 6.26
C ALA A 80 3.90 -24.82 7.74
N PRO A 81 2.96 -25.53 8.42
CA PRO A 81 2.53 -25.22 9.78
C PRO A 81 3.55 -25.53 10.88
N GLU A 82 4.64 -26.20 10.52
CA GLU A 82 5.71 -26.62 11.43
C GLU A 82 6.70 -25.48 11.75
N VAL A 83 6.57 -24.32 11.10
CA VAL A 83 7.54 -23.21 11.19
C VAL A 83 6.87 -21.95 11.74
N GLU A 84 7.36 -21.46 12.89
CA GLU A 84 6.97 -20.16 13.42
C GLU A 84 7.68 -19.03 12.66
N ILE A 85 6.99 -18.45 11.69
CA ILE A 85 7.51 -17.33 10.87
C ILE A 85 7.04 -15.95 11.36
N GLY A 86 6.31 -15.88 12.48
CA GLY A 86 5.77 -14.62 13.03
C GLY A 86 4.62 -13.99 12.22
N LEU A 87 4.17 -14.64 11.14
CA LEU A 87 3.06 -14.24 10.28
C LEU A 87 2.02 -15.36 10.15
N PRO A 88 0.76 -15.05 9.77
CA PRO A 88 -0.23 -16.05 9.43
C PRO A 88 0.23 -16.99 8.31
N LEU A 89 -0.02 -18.29 8.49
CA LEU A 89 0.33 -19.32 7.51
C LEU A 89 -0.55 -19.29 6.26
N GLY A 90 -1.78 -18.79 6.38
CA GLY A 90 -2.74 -18.69 5.29
C GLY A 90 -2.55 -17.42 4.46
N ALA A 91 -2.49 -17.54 3.14
CA ALA A 91 -2.30 -16.40 2.22
C ALA A 91 -3.33 -15.29 2.42
N LYS A 92 -4.63 -15.65 2.50
CA LYS A 92 -5.72 -14.69 2.71
C LYS A 92 -5.59 -13.91 4.02
N ALA A 93 -5.03 -14.52 5.06
CA ALA A 93 -4.81 -13.85 6.34
C ALA A 93 -3.65 -12.85 6.27
N ARG A 94 -2.59 -13.15 5.50
CA ARG A 94 -1.47 -12.21 5.27
C ARG A 94 -1.88 -11.03 4.41
N GLN A 95 -2.64 -11.27 3.34
CA GLN A 95 -3.22 -10.20 2.52
C GLN A 95 -4.15 -9.31 3.36
N ALA A 96 -4.95 -9.91 4.25
CA ALA A 96 -5.79 -9.15 5.17
C ALA A 96 -4.97 -8.25 6.12
N LEU A 97 -3.80 -8.71 6.61
CA LEU A 97 -2.90 -7.87 7.42
C LEU A 97 -2.38 -6.68 6.62
N LEU A 98 -1.95 -6.92 5.38
CA LEU A 98 -1.48 -5.85 4.50
C LEU A 98 -2.57 -4.80 4.26
N ILE A 99 -3.78 -5.24 3.89
CA ILE A 99 -4.91 -4.34 3.65
C ILE A 99 -5.25 -3.54 4.90
N SER A 100 -5.32 -4.19 6.07
CA SER A 100 -5.58 -3.50 7.34
C SER A 100 -4.51 -2.47 7.68
N LEU A 101 -3.23 -2.74 7.37
CA LEU A 101 -2.16 -1.76 7.57
C LEU A 101 -2.36 -0.54 6.67
N LEU A 102 -2.63 -0.75 5.38
CA LEU A 102 -2.86 0.33 4.43
C LEU A 102 -4.11 1.16 4.79
N GLU A 103 -5.18 0.52 5.25
CA GLU A 103 -6.36 1.19 5.81
C GLU A 103 -6.00 2.04 7.04
N ALA A 104 -5.19 1.51 7.95
CA ALA A 104 -4.77 2.23 9.14
C ALA A 104 -3.88 3.43 8.80
N MET A 105 -2.94 3.27 7.85
CA MET A 105 -2.11 4.36 7.33
C MET A 105 -2.99 5.44 6.69
N ALA A 106 -3.95 5.04 5.85
CA ALA A 106 -4.88 5.96 5.19
C ALA A 106 -5.79 6.71 6.19
N ALA A 107 -6.06 6.11 7.35
CA ALA A 107 -6.86 6.68 8.42
C ALA A 107 -6.07 7.56 9.40
N LEU A 108 -4.73 7.60 9.30
CA LEU A 108 -3.91 8.42 10.20
C LEU A 108 -4.27 9.91 10.06
N PRO A 109 -4.45 10.64 11.17
CA PRO A 109 -4.65 12.08 11.13
C PRO A 109 -3.54 12.78 10.34
N GLY A 110 -3.92 13.69 9.45
CA GLY A 110 -2.98 14.38 8.57
C GLY A 110 -2.75 13.71 7.21
N THR A 111 -3.23 12.48 7.00
CA THR A 111 -3.25 11.83 5.68
C THR A 111 -4.29 12.46 4.78
N GLU A 112 -3.88 12.96 3.61
CA GLU A 112 -4.80 13.39 2.56
C GLU A 112 -5.10 12.25 1.57
N LYS A 113 -4.03 11.67 1.02
CA LYS A 113 -4.07 10.58 0.04
C LYS A 113 -2.91 9.63 0.27
N ILE A 114 -3.13 8.35 0.05
CA ILE A 114 -2.07 7.34 -0.06
C ILE A 114 -2.10 6.77 -1.46
N TYR A 115 -0.91 6.69 -2.06
CA TYR A 115 -0.65 6.06 -3.34
C TYR A 115 0.12 4.81 -3.03
N VAL A 116 -0.41 3.65 -3.36
CA VAL A 116 0.23 2.37 -3.07
C VAL A 116 0.06 1.42 -4.23
N THR A 117 1.17 0.88 -4.71
CA THR A 117 1.17 -0.21 -5.68
C THR A 117 1.33 -1.54 -4.96
N ILE A 118 0.66 -2.57 -5.45
CA ILE A 118 0.83 -3.97 -5.04
C ILE A 118 1.14 -4.76 -6.31
N ASN A 119 2.41 -5.11 -6.54
CA ASN A 119 2.84 -5.70 -7.81
C ASN A 119 3.89 -6.82 -7.65
N ASP A 120 4.09 -7.59 -8.72
CA ASP A 120 5.11 -8.67 -8.79
C ASP A 120 6.22 -8.45 -9.83
N CYS A 121 6.05 -7.43 -10.68
CA CYS A 121 6.89 -7.21 -11.85
C CYS A 121 7.25 -5.73 -12.12
N ASN A 122 7.04 -4.81 -11.17
CA ASN A 122 7.26 -3.36 -11.35
C ASN A 122 6.49 -2.75 -12.53
N GLN A 123 5.39 -3.38 -12.94
CA GLN A 123 4.45 -2.81 -13.90
C GLN A 123 3.16 -2.46 -13.17
N ILE A 124 2.54 -1.37 -13.61
CA ILE A 124 1.24 -0.93 -13.12
C ILE A 124 0.30 -1.05 -14.32
N GLU A 125 -0.62 -1.99 -14.26
CA GLU A 125 -1.57 -2.27 -15.34
C GLU A 125 -2.84 -1.42 -15.21
N GLU A 126 -3.18 -1.03 -13.97
CA GLU A 126 -4.39 -0.29 -13.68
C GLU A 126 -4.18 0.71 -12.52
N VAL A 127 -4.85 1.85 -12.60
CA VAL A 127 -4.89 2.87 -11.54
C VAL A 127 -6.33 2.95 -11.02
N LYS A 128 -6.51 2.78 -9.70
CA LYS A 128 -7.81 2.83 -9.04
C LYS A 128 -7.88 3.93 -8.00
N PHE A 129 -8.83 4.84 -8.19
CA PHE A 129 -9.22 5.82 -7.19
C PHE A 129 -10.30 5.22 -6.30
N VAL A 130 -10.03 5.14 -5.01
CA VAL A 130 -10.91 4.47 -4.05
C VAL A 130 -11.07 5.30 -2.78
N SER A 131 -12.28 5.31 -2.24
CA SER A 131 -12.49 5.88 -0.91
C SER A 131 -11.89 4.95 0.15
N LEU A 132 -11.45 5.49 1.28
CA LEU A 132 -10.97 4.68 2.41
C LEU A 132 -11.98 3.58 2.81
N LYS A 133 -13.28 3.89 2.78
CA LYS A 133 -14.35 2.95 3.12
C LYS A 133 -14.45 1.78 2.15
N ASP A 134 -14.13 2.02 0.88
CA ASP A 134 -14.29 1.04 -0.20
C ASP A 134 -12.98 0.30 -0.52
N PHE A 135 -11.83 0.82 -0.07
CA PHE A 135 -10.52 0.25 -0.36
C PHE A 135 -10.40 -1.23 0.05
N GLY A 136 -10.76 -1.58 1.29
CA GLY A 136 -10.65 -2.96 1.77
C GLY A 136 -11.40 -3.97 0.89
N PRO A 137 -12.70 -3.78 0.62
CA PRO A 137 -13.45 -4.62 -0.32
C PRO A 137 -12.86 -4.66 -1.74
N VAL A 138 -12.44 -3.52 -2.29
CA VAL A 138 -11.87 -3.44 -3.65
C VAL A 138 -10.56 -4.20 -3.73
N ALA A 139 -9.60 -3.91 -2.83
CA ALA A 139 -8.30 -4.58 -2.81
C ALA A 139 -8.43 -6.09 -2.65
N ARG A 140 -9.34 -6.57 -1.79
CA ARG A 140 -9.61 -8.02 -1.62
C ARG A 140 -10.16 -8.67 -2.88
N ALA A 141 -10.98 -7.96 -3.65
CA ALA A 141 -11.54 -8.47 -4.91
C ALA A 141 -10.46 -8.55 -6.01
N ASP A 142 -9.50 -7.63 -5.97
CA ASP A 142 -8.40 -7.55 -6.93
C ASP A 142 -7.31 -8.61 -6.67
N PHE A 143 -7.17 -9.11 -5.44
CA PHE A 143 -6.37 -10.30 -5.16
C PHE A 143 -7.02 -11.54 -5.80
N THR A 144 -6.65 -11.83 -7.05
CA THR A 144 -6.99 -13.08 -7.74
C THR A 144 -6.23 -14.26 -7.13
N GLU A 145 -6.60 -15.52 -7.40
CA GLU A 145 -6.00 -16.67 -6.70
C GLU A 145 -4.52 -16.95 -7.04
N GLU A 146 -3.96 -16.31 -8.07
CA GLU A 146 -2.64 -16.70 -8.61
C GLU A 146 -1.56 -15.61 -8.60
N MET A 147 -1.91 -14.33 -8.67
CA MET A 147 -0.94 -13.23 -8.80
C MET A 147 -1.42 -11.96 -8.08
N PRO A 148 -0.48 -11.08 -7.63
CA PRO A 148 -0.79 -9.73 -7.19
C PRO A 148 -1.51 -8.94 -8.29
N PRO A 149 -2.23 -7.87 -7.92
CA PRO A 149 -3.12 -7.20 -8.85
C PRO A 149 -2.41 -6.30 -9.88
N ASP A 150 -1.13 -5.95 -9.67
CA ASP A 150 -0.40 -4.95 -10.46
C ASP A 150 -1.16 -3.61 -10.60
N VAL A 151 -1.85 -3.24 -9.51
CA VAL A 151 -2.69 -2.03 -9.41
C VAL A 151 -1.99 -0.97 -8.55
N LEU A 152 -2.06 0.28 -9.01
CA LEU A 152 -1.86 1.46 -8.19
C LEU A 152 -3.19 1.90 -7.57
N TYR A 153 -3.30 1.79 -6.26
CA TYR A 153 -4.42 2.32 -5.51
C TYR A 153 -4.11 3.75 -5.06
N ILE A 154 -5.05 4.64 -5.30
CA ILE A 154 -5.06 6.02 -4.81
C ILE A 154 -6.22 6.13 -3.84
N ILE A 155 -5.91 6.05 -2.55
CA ILE A 155 -6.89 5.97 -1.47
C ILE A 155 -7.02 7.35 -0.83
N SER A 156 -8.24 7.87 -0.75
CA SER A 156 -8.52 9.15 -0.10
C SER A 156 -9.61 9.03 0.96
N ASN A 157 -9.46 9.80 2.04
CA ASN A 157 -10.49 9.93 3.07
C ASN A 157 -11.51 11.04 2.72
N CYS A 158 -11.13 11.96 1.84
CA CYS A 158 -12.03 12.90 1.20
C CYS A 158 -12.65 12.24 -0.04
N VAL A 159 -13.98 12.16 -0.08
CA VAL A 159 -14.68 11.99 -1.35
C VAL A 159 -14.50 13.31 -2.10
N ASP A 160 -13.43 13.49 -2.86
CA ASP A 160 -13.38 14.63 -3.79
C ASP A 160 -14.60 14.46 -4.70
N SER A 161 -15.47 15.46 -4.72
CA SER A 161 -16.65 15.52 -5.58
C SER A 161 -16.30 15.50 -7.08
N GLU A 162 -15.01 15.51 -7.42
CA GLU A 162 -14.48 15.52 -8.78
C GLU A 162 -14.26 14.11 -9.38
N TRP A 163 -14.30 13.04 -8.58
CA TRP A 163 -14.03 11.67 -9.08
C TRP A 163 -15.11 11.06 -9.99
N ARG A 164 -16.23 11.76 -10.23
CA ARG A 164 -17.36 11.21 -11.00
C ARG A 164 -17.36 11.48 -12.50
N GLU A 165 -16.40 12.21 -13.07
CA GLU A 165 -16.51 12.65 -14.47
C GLU A 165 -15.55 12.00 -15.49
N GLU A 166 -14.59 11.15 -15.09
CA GLU A 166 -13.61 10.61 -16.07
C GLU A 166 -13.85 9.18 -16.57
N THR A 167 -14.89 8.47 -16.11
CA THR A 167 -15.22 7.12 -16.61
C THR A 167 -16.54 7.02 -17.35
N ILE A 168 -16.93 8.06 -18.12
CA ILE A 168 -17.85 7.84 -19.25
C ILE A 168 -17.49 8.79 -20.40
N ARG A 169 -16.72 8.31 -21.36
CA ARG A 169 -16.84 8.78 -22.76
C ARG A 169 -16.96 7.56 -23.69
N PRO A 170 -17.86 7.66 -24.70
CA PRO A 170 -18.46 6.54 -25.42
C PRO A 170 -17.50 5.80 -26.36
#